data_AF-A0A8T1EKY0-F1
#
_entry.id   AF-A0A8T1EKY0-F1
#
_cell.length_a   1.000
_cell.length_b   1.000
_cell.length_c   1.000
_cell.angle_alpha   90.00
_cell.angle_beta   90.00
_cell.angle_gamma   90.00
#
_symmetry.space_group_name_H-M   'P 1'
#
loop_
_entity.id
_entity.type
_entity.pdbx_description
1 polymer ?
#
loop_
_entity_poly.entity_id
_entity_poly.type
_entity_poly.pdbx_seq_one_letter_code
_entity_poly.pdbx_strand_id
1 'polypeptide(L)' 'TVKTIVDGGIAVMAHIGLRPQHISVLGGFRAQGRTAAQARSIIEDALAVQKIPTVGIGAGLP' A
#
# COMPACT_ATOMS: atom_id res chain seq x y z
N THR A 1 6.36 12.69 0.49
CA THR A 1 4.95 13.08 0.27
C THR A 1 4.05 12.77 1.45
N VAL A 2 3.88 11.50 1.87
CA VAL A 2 2.98 11.13 3.00
C VAL A 2 3.31 11.89 4.28
N LYS A 3 4.60 11.95 4.67
CA LYS A 3 5.05 12.71 5.84
C LYS A 3 4.61 14.17 5.80
N THR A 4 4.74 14.84 4.65
CA THR A 4 4.33 16.25 4.47
C THR A 4 2.81 16.44 4.65
N ILE A 5 2.00 15.48 4.22
CA ILE A 5 0.53 15.52 4.37
C ILE A 5 0.16 15.34 5.84
N VAL A 6 0.78 14.39 6.54
CA VAL A 6 0.55 14.15 7.97
C VAL A 6 1.06 15.30 8.82
N ASP A 7 2.23 15.86 8.52
CA ASP A 7 2.78 17.04 9.18
C ASP A 7 1.87 18.27 8.96
N GLY A 8 1.09 18.31 7.87
CA GLY A 8 0.04 19.29 7.62
C GLY A 8 -1.26 19.07 8.39
N GLY A 9 -1.31 18.08 9.29
CA GLY A 9 -2.48 17.74 10.11
C GLY A 9 -3.54 16.89 9.40
N ILE A 10 -3.26 16.40 8.19
CA ILE A 10 -4.21 15.58 7.43
C ILE A 10 -3.95 14.11 7.74
N ALA A 11 -4.98 13.43 8.24
CA ALA A 11 -4.96 12.00 8.47
C ALA A 11 -4.81 11.23 7.14
N VAL A 12 -3.81 10.34 7.06
CA VAL A 12 -3.56 9.50 5.87
C VAL A 12 -3.74 8.03 6.21
N MET A 13 -4.50 7.32 5.37
CA MET A 13 -4.55 5.87 5.33
C MET A 13 -3.73 5.40 4.13
N ALA A 14 -2.83 4.46 4.35
CA ALA A 14 -2.06 3.87 3.27
C ALA A 14 -2.78 2.62 2.74
N HIS A 15 -2.72 2.42 1.43
CA HIS A 15 -3.28 1.25 0.78
C HIS A 15 -2.18 0.52 0.02
N ILE A 16 -1.97 -0.76 0.36
CA ILE A 16 -0.94 -1.64 -0.21
C ILE A 16 -1.59 -2.85 -0.88
N GLY A 17 -0.84 -3.52 -1.76
CA GLY A 17 -1.32 -4.64 -2.55
C GLY A 17 -2.16 -4.18 -3.75
N LEU A 18 -3.36 -4.75 -3.92
CA LEU A 18 -4.21 -4.49 -5.08
C LEU A 18 -4.66 -3.02 -5.12
N ARG A 19 -4.13 -2.27 -6.08
CA ARG A 19 -4.48 -0.88 -6.35
C ARG A 19 -5.38 -0.82 -7.58
N PRO A 20 -6.70 -0.60 -7.44
CA PRO A 20 -7.61 -0.51 -8.58
C PRO A 20 -7.17 0.52 -9.62
N GLN A 21 -6.50 1.59 -9.19
CA GLN A 21 -5.96 2.63 -10.06
C GLN A 21 -4.89 2.09 -11.05
N HIS A 22 -4.31 0.92 -10.77
CA HIS A 22 -3.28 0.28 -11.60
C HIS A 22 -3.81 -0.93 -12.38
N ILE A 23 -5.13 -1.13 -12.48
CA ILE A 23 -5.73 -2.29 -13.18
C ILE A 23 -5.21 -2.48 -14.61
N SER A 24 -5.01 -1.40 -15.36
CA SER A 24 -4.50 -1.46 -16.74
C SER A 24 -3.07 -2.02 -16.81
N VAL A 25 -2.23 -1.72 -15.81
CA VAL A 25 -0.86 -2.23 -15.71
C VAL A 25 -0.83 -3.64 -15.11
N LEU A 26 -1.77 -3.96 -14.23
CA LEU A 26 -1.87 -5.25 -13.55
C LEU A 26 -2.59 -6.34 -14.37
N GLY A 27 -3.21 -5.97 -15.49
CA GLY A 27 -3.94 -6.89 -16.35
C GLY A 27 -5.21 -7.44 -15.68
N GLY A 28 -5.92 -6.61 -14.91
CA GLY A 28 -7.17 -6.94 -14.20
C GLY A 28 -7.03 -7.02 -12.68
N PHE A 29 -8.13 -7.41 -12.00
CA PHE A 29 -8.15 -7.65 -10.56
C PHE A 29 -7.46 -8.99 -10.25
N ARG A 30 -6.15 -8.96 -9.98
CA ARG A 30 -5.37 -10.16 -9.67
C ARG A 30 -4.78 -10.06 -8.26
N ALA A 31 -4.76 -11.18 -7.55
CA ALA A 31 -4.17 -11.23 -6.21
C ALA A 31 -2.68 -10.91 -6.27
N GLN A 32 -2.28 -9.90 -5.50
CA GLN A 32 -0.87 -9.55 -5.32
C GLN A 32 -0.28 -10.33 -4.15
N GLY A 33 1.02 -10.64 -4.21
CA GLY A 33 1.70 -11.40 -3.15
C GLY A 33 1.67 -12.92 -3.35
N ARG A 34 1.41 -13.39 -4.57
CA ARG A 34 1.41 -14.84 -4.90
C ARG A 34 2.80 -15.45 -5.00
N THR A 35 3.84 -14.64 -5.07
CA THR A 35 5.24 -15.08 -5.05
C THR A 35 5.94 -14.54 -3.81
N ALA A 36 6.93 -15.27 -3.30
CA ALA A 36 7.71 -14.83 -2.13
C ALA A 36 8.36 -13.45 -2.35
N ALA A 37 8.77 -13.14 -3.57
CA ALA A 37 9.31 -11.82 -3.92
C ALA A 37 8.25 -10.71 -3.80
N GLN A 38 7.04 -10.94 -4.33
CA GLN A 38 5.95 -9.95 -4.22
C GLN A 38 5.47 -9.79 -2.77
N ALA A 39 5.36 -10.89 -2.03
CA ALA A 39 4.98 -10.83 -0.61
C ALA A 39 6.00 -10.03 0.20
N ARG A 40 7.31 -10.22 -0.03
CA ARG A 40 8.36 -9.41 0.60
C ARG A 40 8.24 -7.94 0.26
N SER A 41 8.04 -7.59 -1.01
CA SER A 41 7.86 -6.19 -1.41
C SER A 41 6.64 -5.54 -0.73
N ILE A 42 5.51 -6.27 -0.62
CA ILE A 42 4.33 -5.77 0.09
C ILE A 42 4.61 -5.56 1.59
N ILE A 43 5.37 -6.47 2.22
CA ILE A 43 5.76 -6.35 3.63
C ILE A 43 6.72 -5.16 3.83
N GLU A 44 7.70 -4.98 2.94
CA GLU A 44 8.61 -3.83 2.98
C GLU A 44 7.85 -2.51 2.83
N ASP A 45 6.89 -2.44 1.90
CA ASP A 45 6.00 -1.28 1.74
C ASP A 45 5.18 -1.04 3.01
N ALA A 46 4.63 -2.09 3.62
CA ALA A 46 3.89 -1.99 4.88
C ALA A 46 4.77 -1.45 6.02
N LEU A 47 6.00 -1.92 6.14
CA LEU A 47 6.96 -1.48 7.16
C LEU A 47 7.44 -0.05 6.92
N ALA A 48 7.63 0.35 5.66
CA ALA A 48 8.01 1.72 5.30
C ALA A 48 6.90 2.71 5.68
N VAL A 49 5.64 2.32 5.49
CA VAL A 49 4.47 3.12 5.84
C VAL A 49 4.22 3.14 7.35
N GLN A 50 4.39 2.03 8.07
CA GLN A 50 4.24 1.99 9.54
C GLN A 50 5.18 2.95 10.26
N LYS A 51 6.34 3.26 9.68
CA LYS A 51 7.29 4.24 10.25
C LYS A 51 6.78 5.69 10.18
N ILE A 52 5.68 5.93 9.46
CA ILE A 52 5.05 7.23 9.30
C ILE A 52 3.76 7.22 10.12
N PRO A 53 3.34 8.35 10.74
CA PRO A 53 2.06 8.44 11.43
C PRO A 53 0.88 8.32 10.46
N THR A 54 0.53 7.10 10.06
CA THR A 54 -0.66 6.77 9.28
C THR A 54 -1.74 6.16 10.17
N VAL A 55 -3.01 6.44 9.86
CA VAL A 55 -4.15 5.96 10.64
C VAL A 55 -4.41 4.46 10.46
N GLY A 56 -3.94 3.88 9.35
CA GLY A 56 -4.05 2.44 9.10
C GLY A 56 -3.49 2.03 7.74
N ILE A 57 -3.36 0.71 7.57
CA ILE A 57 -2.90 0.07 6.33
C ILE A 57 -4.03 -0.82 5.81
N GLY A 58 -4.61 -0.45 4.67
CA GLY A 58 -5.55 -1.28 3.92
C GLY A 58 -4.79 -2.19 2.97
N ALA A 59 -5.02 -3.50 3.05
CA ALA A 59 -4.53 -4.46 2.06
C ALA A 59 -5.70 -4.85 1.15
N GLY A 60 -5.61 -4.46 -0.12
CA GLY A 60 -6.56 -4.93 -1.12
C GLY A 60 -6.31 -6.40 -1.43
N LEU A 61 -7.10 -7.28 -0.81
CA LEU A 61 -7.26 -8.68 -1.23
C LEU A 61 -8.34 -8.71 -2.31
N PRO A 62 -8.10 -9.33 -3.48
CA PRO A 62 -9.18 -9.65 -4.40
C PRO A 62 -10.00 -10.85 -3.96
#